data_AF-A0A9D9PWZ6-F1
#
_entry.id   AF-A0A9D9PWZ6-F1
#
_cell.length_a   1.000
_cell.length_b   1.000
_cell.length_c   1.000
_cell.angle_alpha   90.00
_cell.angle_beta   90.00
_cell.angle_gamma   90.00
#
_symmetry.space_group_name_H-M   'P 1'
#
loop_
_entity.id
_entity.type
_entity.pdbx_description
1 polymer ?
#
loop_
_entity_poly.entity_id
_entity_poly.type
_entity_poly.pdbx_seq_one_letter_code
_entity_poly.pdbx_strand_id
1 'polypeptide(L)'
;MRYVTIVLLALAASLATAEEPKTPAVTGGTRIYQTDAYGRVQNHKPSWVVKDDGRLIEVSPYGREQPQRQQYVIKEDRVYAADSAGRIQHNQPSHTLGADGRVIPNDPYGNPQYHKPQYVIKDATVYRADEAGRAKQPAYEIKK
;
A
#
# COMPACT_ATOMS: atom_id res chain seq x y z
N MET A 1 -16.46 -16.06 0.61
CA MET A 1 -15.66 -15.13 1.45
C MET A 1 -14.63 -14.45 0.56
N ARG A 2 -14.86 -13.19 0.17
CA ARG A 2 -13.92 -12.42 -0.66
C ARG A 2 -12.88 -11.80 0.27
N TYR A 3 -11.69 -12.39 0.35
CA TYR A 3 -10.56 -11.75 1.01
C TYR A 3 -10.24 -10.47 0.23
N VAL A 4 -10.58 -9.32 0.80
CA VAL A 4 -10.12 -8.02 0.30
C VAL A 4 -8.63 -7.95 0.62
N THR A 5 -7.80 -8.30 -0.35
CA THR A 5 -6.33 -8.23 -0.25
C THR A 5 -5.93 -6.76 -0.27
N ILE A 6 -5.79 -6.18 0.91
CA ILE A 6 -5.40 -4.78 1.13
C ILE A 6 -3.96 -4.58 0.66
N VAL A 7 -3.79 -3.73 -0.34
CA VAL A 7 -2.53 -3.31 -0.94
C VAL A 7 -2.29 -1.87 -0.49
N LEU A 8 -1.18 -1.64 0.20
CA LEU A 8 -0.78 -0.29 0.59
C LEU A 8 0.72 -0.09 0.42
N LEU A 9 1.05 1.06 -0.16
CA LEU A 9 2.41 1.54 -0.32
C LEU A 9 2.61 2.91 0.29
N ALA A 10 3.85 3.11 0.76
CA ALA A 10 4.37 4.26 1.46
C ALA A 10 4.34 5.55 0.63
N LEU A 11 3.96 6.67 1.26
CA LEU A 11 4.28 8.01 0.77
C LEU A 11 4.40 8.95 1.97
N ALA A 12 5.55 9.58 2.14
CA ALA A 12 5.67 10.77 2.98
C ALA A 12 6.82 11.64 2.45
N ALA A 13 6.54 12.94 2.33
CA ALA A 13 7.44 13.97 1.81
C ALA A 13 8.57 14.28 2.81
N SER A 14 9.77 14.52 2.29
CA SER A 14 10.96 14.87 3.07
C SER A 14 11.08 16.37 3.33
N LEU A 15 11.09 16.78 4.60
CA LEU A 15 11.78 17.98 5.10
C LEU A 15 12.62 17.55 6.33
N ALA A 16 13.88 17.97 6.34
CA ALA A 16 14.95 17.45 7.19
C ALA A 16 14.76 17.69 8.69
N THR A 17 15.14 16.72 9.54
CA THR A 17 16.26 16.73 10.52
C THR A 17 16.02 15.63 11.57
N ALA A 18 17.05 14.83 11.90
CA ALA A 18 17.07 13.62 12.75
C ALA A 18 16.62 12.32 12.06
N GLU A 19 17.39 11.24 12.26
CA GLU A 19 17.31 9.96 11.54
C GLU A 19 16.04 9.17 11.92
N GLU A 20 14.89 9.56 11.37
CA GLU A 20 13.67 8.74 11.30
C GLU A 20 13.82 7.68 10.21
N PRO A 21 13.19 6.49 10.35
CA PRO A 21 13.18 5.45 9.33
C PRO A 21 12.54 6.00 8.04
N LYS A 22 13.41 6.40 7.10
CA LYS A 22 13.06 6.96 5.81
C LYS A 22 12.30 5.93 4.98
N THR A 23 10.97 5.98 5.04
CA THR A 23 10.11 5.18 4.17
C THR A 23 10.41 5.55 2.71
N PRO A 24 10.46 4.58 1.77
CA PRO A 24 10.81 4.86 0.39
C PRO A 24 9.80 5.81 -0.24
N ALA A 25 10.28 6.88 -0.89
CA ALA A 25 9.43 7.79 -1.65
C ALA A 25 8.94 7.08 -2.92
N VAL A 26 7.66 6.74 -2.96
CA VAL A 26 7.04 6.06 -4.09
C VAL A 26 6.59 7.10 -5.10
N THR A 27 7.37 7.28 -6.16
CA THR A 27 7.07 8.25 -7.22
C THR A 27 6.25 7.61 -8.33
N GLY A 28 5.60 8.43 -9.17
CA GLY A 28 4.97 7.94 -10.39
C GLY A 28 5.91 7.07 -11.22
N GLY A 29 5.35 5.99 -11.79
CA GLY A 29 6.09 4.93 -12.47
C GLY A 29 6.53 3.78 -11.57
N THR A 30 6.46 3.92 -10.24
CA THR A 30 6.83 2.83 -9.30
C THR A 30 5.85 1.67 -9.39
N ARG A 31 6.37 0.43 -9.40
CA ARG A 31 5.59 -0.80 -9.47
C ARG A 31 5.71 -1.64 -8.20
N ILE A 32 4.58 -2.20 -7.79
CA ILE A 32 4.41 -2.97 -6.56
C ILE A 32 4.12 -4.41 -6.95
N TYR A 33 4.98 -5.32 -6.52
CA TYR A 33 4.84 -6.73 -6.80
C TYR A 33 4.44 -7.50 -5.56
N GLN A 34 3.61 -8.53 -5.75
CA GLN A 34 3.38 -9.51 -4.70
C GLN A 34 4.64 -10.35 -4.50
N THR A 35 4.94 -10.71 -3.26
CA THR A 35 5.97 -11.69 -2.93
C THR A 35 5.34 -12.96 -2.36
N ASP A 36 6.06 -14.08 -2.45
CA ASP A 36 5.72 -15.26 -1.65
C ASP A 36 6.24 -15.13 -0.20
N ALA A 37 6.00 -16.16 0.61
CA ALA A 37 6.42 -16.19 2.01
C ALA A 37 7.95 -16.11 2.20
N TYR A 38 8.74 -16.30 1.14
CA TYR A 38 10.19 -16.22 1.14
C TYR A 38 10.71 -14.89 0.54
N GLY A 39 9.81 -13.96 0.20
CA GLY A 39 10.17 -12.67 -0.36
C GLY A 39 10.46 -12.71 -1.87
N ARG A 40 10.14 -13.80 -2.56
CA ARG A 40 10.38 -13.89 -4.01
C ARG A 40 9.25 -13.20 -4.77
N VAL A 41 9.60 -12.25 -5.63
CA VAL A 41 8.68 -11.54 -6.52
C VAL A 41 7.88 -12.52 -7.39
N GLN A 42 6.56 -12.33 -7.42
CA GLN A 42 5.61 -13.13 -8.18
C GLN A 42 5.19 -12.40 -9.46
N ASN A 43 6.08 -12.35 -10.47
CA ASN A 43 5.83 -11.63 -11.72
C ASN A 43 4.61 -12.14 -12.53
N HIS A 44 4.18 -13.37 -12.29
CA HIS A 44 3.01 -13.97 -12.94
C HIS A 44 1.68 -13.58 -12.27
N LYS A 45 1.72 -12.80 -11.18
CA LYS A 45 0.52 -12.29 -10.48
C LYS A 45 0.28 -10.83 -10.85
N PRO A 46 -0.97 -10.34 -10.69
CA PRO A 46 -1.24 -8.92 -10.79
C PRO A 46 -0.35 -8.11 -9.85
N SER A 47 0.02 -6.94 -10.32
CA SER A 47 0.89 -5.96 -9.65
C SER A 47 0.17 -4.61 -9.62
N TRP A 48 0.76 -3.60 -8.99
CA TRP A 48 0.17 -2.26 -8.97
C TRP A 48 1.16 -1.24 -9.48
N VAL A 49 0.69 -0.26 -10.24
CA VAL A 49 1.50 0.89 -10.65
C VAL A 49 1.00 2.13 -9.93
N VAL A 50 1.95 2.93 -9.44
CA VAL A 50 1.68 4.25 -8.89
C VAL A 50 1.79 5.27 -10.01
N LYS A 51 0.71 6.02 -10.22
CA LYS A 51 0.63 7.12 -11.17
C LYS A 51 1.16 8.41 -10.53
N ASP A 52 1.52 9.40 -11.35
CA ASP A 52 2.03 10.69 -10.88
C ASP A 52 1.04 11.45 -9.99
N ASP A 53 -0.26 11.21 -10.16
CA ASP A 53 -1.34 11.78 -9.35
C ASP A 53 -1.61 11.01 -8.04
N GLY A 54 -0.76 10.04 -7.69
CA GLY A 54 -0.91 9.22 -6.48
C GLY A 54 -1.94 8.10 -6.60
N ARG A 55 -2.51 7.85 -7.78
CA ARG A 55 -3.41 6.71 -8.01
C ARG A 55 -2.64 5.40 -8.10
N LEU A 56 -3.19 4.37 -7.47
CA LEU A 56 -2.76 2.99 -7.64
C LEU A 56 -3.72 2.28 -8.57
N ILE A 57 -3.18 1.75 -9.66
CA ILE A 57 -3.92 0.98 -10.65
C ILE A 57 -3.35 -0.43 -10.71
N GLU A 58 -4.22 -1.43 -10.64
CA GLU A 58 -3.81 -2.82 -10.81
C GLU A 58 -3.37 -3.04 -12.27
N VAL A 59 -2.23 -3.70 -12.44
CA VAL A 59 -1.67 -4.11 -13.72
C VAL A 59 -1.67 -5.62 -13.76
N SER A 60 -2.29 -6.17 -14.80
CA SER A 60 -2.35 -7.62 -15.00
C SER A 60 -0.94 -8.21 -15.19
N PRO A 61 -0.77 -9.54 -15.05
CA PRO A 61 0.52 -10.20 -15.31
C PRO A 61 1.08 -9.91 -16.71
N TYR A 62 0.21 -9.60 -17.67
CA TYR A 62 0.56 -9.27 -19.05
C TYR A 62 0.82 -7.77 -19.28
N GLY A 63 0.92 -6.98 -18.23
CA GLY A 63 1.24 -5.55 -18.32
C GLY A 63 0.07 -4.63 -18.67
N ARG A 64 -1.17 -5.13 -18.66
CA ARG A 64 -2.37 -4.30 -18.96
C ARG A 64 -2.95 -3.70 -17.69
N GLU A 65 -3.01 -2.37 -17.64
CA GLU A 65 -3.74 -1.64 -16.59
C GLU A 65 -5.22 -2.07 -16.54
N GLN A 66 -5.76 -2.17 -15.32
CA GLN A 66 -7.12 -2.60 -15.03
C GLN A 66 -7.90 -1.46 -14.37
N PRO A 67 -8.14 -0.32 -15.06
CA PRO A 67 -8.79 0.85 -14.46
C PRO A 67 -10.24 0.58 -14.03
N GLN A 68 -10.84 -0.52 -14.50
CA GLN A 68 -12.20 -0.91 -14.16
C GLN A 68 -12.27 -1.66 -12.82
N ARG A 69 -11.13 -2.11 -12.28
CA ARG A 69 -11.05 -2.69 -10.94
C ARG A 69 -11.01 -1.60 -9.88
N GLN A 70 -11.20 -2.01 -8.63
CA GLN A 70 -11.03 -1.12 -7.48
C GLN A 70 -9.66 -0.44 -7.56
N GLN A 71 -9.66 0.89 -7.45
CA GLN A 71 -8.44 1.68 -7.43
C GLN A 71 -8.21 2.23 -6.02
N TYR A 72 -7.03 2.79 -5.82
CA TYR A 72 -6.72 3.50 -4.59
C TYR A 72 -6.07 4.84 -4.90
N VAL A 73 -6.25 5.80 -4.00
CA VAL A 73 -5.60 7.12 -4.07
C VAL A 73 -4.81 7.31 -2.78
N ILE A 74 -3.53 7.61 -2.92
CA ILE A 74 -2.71 8.08 -1.81
C ILE A 74 -2.92 9.58 -1.69
N LYS A 75 -3.29 10.03 -0.49
CA LYS A 75 -3.35 11.44 -0.15
C LYS A 75 -2.81 11.63 1.26
N GLU A 76 -1.78 12.47 1.37
CA GLU A 76 -1.07 12.71 2.63
C GLU A 76 -0.52 11.38 3.20
N ASP A 77 -0.91 11.03 4.42
CA ASP A 77 -0.53 9.80 5.14
C ASP A 77 -1.58 8.69 4.99
N ARG A 78 -2.58 8.84 4.11
CA ARG A 78 -3.71 7.92 3.99
C ARG A 78 -3.90 7.38 2.57
N VAL A 79 -4.35 6.13 2.52
CA VAL A 79 -4.78 5.47 1.28
C VAL A 79 -6.27 5.21 1.32
N TYR A 80 -6.95 5.70 0.30
CA TYR A 80 -8.38 5.61 0.16
C TYR A 80 -8.75 4.68 -0.98
N ALA A 81 -9.82 3.91 -0.81
CA ALA A 81 -10.49 3.29 -1.95
C ALA A 81 -11.01 4.38 -2.89
N ALA A 82 -10.81 4.20 -4.19
CA ALA A 82 -11.27 5.11 -5.22
C ALA A 82 -12.03 4.38 -6.33
N ASP A 83 -13.02 5.04 -6.93
CA ASP A 83 -13.73 4.51 -8.09
C ASP A 83 -12.83 4.46 -9.35
N SER A 84 -13.37 3.95 -10.45
CA SER A 84 -12.64 3.87 -11.72
C SER A 84 -12.23 5.24 -12.29
N ALA A 85 -12.92 6.30 -11.88
CA ALA A 85 -12.61 7.68 -12.23
C ALA A 85 -11.56 8.31 -11.30
N GLY A 86 -11.12 7.60 -10.24
CA GLY A 86 -10.16 8.10 -9.26
C GLY A 86 -10.80 8.95 -8.14
N ARG A 87 -12.13 8.95 -8.01
CA ARG A 87 -12.83 9.65 -6.93
C ARG A 87 -12.79 8.83 -5.66
N ILE A 88 -12.39 9.46 -4.55
CA ILE A 88 -12.32 8.84 -3.24
C ILE A 88 -13.70 8.38 -2.78
N GLN A 89 -13.78 7.13 -2.34
CA GLN A 89 -14.97 6.52 -1.74
C GLN A 89 -14.89 6.67 -0.21
N HIS A 90 -15.37 7.80 0.31
CA HIS A 90 -15.31 8.11 1.76
C HIS A 90 -16.09 7.13 2.65
N ASN A 91 -17.01 6.36 2.09
CA ASN A 91 -17.78 5.34 2.79
C ASN A 91 -17.07 3.97 2.85
N GLN A 92 -15.86 3.86 2.32
CA GLN A 92 -15.06 2.64 2.37
C GLN A 92 -13.96 2.74 3.44
N PRO A 93 -13.51 1.60 4.00
CA PRO A 93 -12.31 1.56 4.82
C PRO A 93 -11.12 2.22 4.10
N SER A 94 -10.33 2.94 4.88
CA SER A 94 -9.08 3.55 4.42
C SER A 94 -7.93 2.99 5.25
N HIS A 95 -6.70 3.41 4.98
CA HIS A 95 -5.57 2.97 5.78
C HIS A 95 -4.65 4.14 6.03
N THR A 96 -4.17 4.26 7.28
CA THR A 96 -3.19 5.27 7.68
C THR A 96 -1.81 4.65 7.68
N LEU A 97 -0.85 5.42 7.17
CA LEU A 97 0.57 5.16 7.26
C LEU A 97 1.13 5.95 8.45
N GLY A 98 1.55 5.25 9.50
CA GLY A 98 2.26 5.85 10.62
C GLY A 98 3.69 6.22 10.23
N ALA A 99 4.26 7.21 10.92
CA ALA A 99 5.66 7.62 10.76
C ALA A 99 6.67 6.48 11.05
N ASP A 100 6.24 5.49 11.84
CA ASP A 100 7.00 4.27 12.14
C ASP A 100 6.93 3.21 11.01
N GLY A 101 6.30 3.54 9.88
CA GLY A 101 6.13 2.65 8.72
C GLY A 101 5.00 1.64 8.89
N ARG A 102 4.18 1.72 9.97
CA ARG A 102 3.00 0.87 10.14
C ARG A 102 1.87 1.31 9.23
N VAL A 103 1.20 0.32 8.65
CA VAL A 103 -0.03 0.51 7.89
C VAL A 103 -1.19 -0.04 8.71
N ILE A 104 -2.08 0.85 9.10
CA ILE A 104 -3.20 0.55 9.99
C ILE A 104 -4.50 0.73 9.22
N PRO A 105 -5.36 -0.31 9.14
CA PRO A 105 -6.67 -0.17 8.55
C PRO A 105 -7.55 0.74 9.42
N ASN A 106 -8.29 1.62 8.78
CA ASN A 106 -9.30 2.46 9.38
C ASN A 106 -10.68 2.00 8.92
N ASP A 107 -11.68 2.14 9.78
CA ASP A 107 -13.08 1.96 9.36
C ASP A 107 -13.54 3.10 8.41
N PRO A 108 -14.76 3.03 7.84
CA PRO A 108 -15.30 4.12 7.01
C PRO A 108 -15.41 5.49 7.70
N TYR A 109 -15.39 5.54 9.03
CA TYR A 109 -15.43 6.77 9.81
C TYR A 109 -14.04 7.31 10.12
N GLY A 110 -12.99 6.58 9.72
CA GLY A 110 -11.60 6.95 9.94
C GLY A 110 -11.01 6.49 11.26
N ASN A 111 -11.70 5.63 12.02
CA ASN A 111 -11.18 5.11 13.29
C ASN A 111 -10.18 3.97 13.03
N PRO A 112 -8.95 4.05 13.57
CA PRO A 112 -7.95 2.99 13.43
C PRO A 112 -8.38 1.65 14.03
N GLN A 113 -8.09 0.57 13.30
CA GLN A 113 -8.48 -0.80 13.62
C GLN A 113 -7.24 -1.64 13.95
N TYR A 114 -6.62 -1.38 15.11
CA TYR A 114 -5.37 -2.03 15.54
C TYR A 114 -5.46 -3.56 15.67
N HIS A 115 -6.65 -4.12 15.85
CA HIS A 115 -6.87 -5.57 15.98
C HIS A 115 -6.94 -6.30 14.62
N LYS A 116 -6.90 -5.58 13.50
CA LYS A 116 -6.92 -6.18 12.16
C LYS A 116 -5.49 -6.43 11.66
N PRO A 117 -5.29 -7.31 10.66
CA PRO A 117 -3.98 -7.53 10.07
C PRO A 117 -3.34 -6.20 9.62
N GLN A 118 -2.11 -5.97 10.06
CA GLN A 118 -1.34 -4.77 9.78
C GLN A 118 -0.19 -5.09 8.83
N TYR A 119 0.38 -4.06 8.23
CA TYR A 119 1.63 -4.16 7.48
C TYR A 119 2.67 -3.22 8.06
N VAL A 120 3.94 -3.54 7.84
CA VAL A 120 5.08 -2.66 8.16
C VAL A 120 5.95 -2.58 6.94
N ILE A 121 6.33 -1.35 6.58
CA ILE A 121 7.21 -1.08 5.46
C ILE A 121 8.63 -0.92 6.02
N LYS A 122 9.56 -1.72 5.50
CA LYS A 122 10.99 -1.59 5.79
C LYS A 122 11.73 -1.59 4.47
N ASP A 123 12.51 -0.54 4.24
CA ASP A 123 13.19 -0.31 2.96
C ASP A 123 12.19 -0.41 1.81
N ALA A 124 12.46 -1.23 0.79
CA ALA A 124 11.58 -1.47 -0.36
C ALA A 124 10.64 -2.68 -0.18
N THR A 125 10.50 -3.23 1.03
CA THR A 125 9.71 -4.45 1.28
C THR A 125 8.56 -4.18 2.26
N VAL A 126 7.38 -4.68 1.92
CA VAL A 126 6.20 -4.63 2.79
C VAL A 126 6.04 -5.97 3.46
N TYR A 127 6.00 -5.97 4.79
CA TYR A 127 5.83 -7.16 5.61
C TYR A 127 4.43 -7.20 6.21
N ARG A 128 3.83 -8.39 6.30
CA ARG A 128 2.74 -8.64 7.24
C ARG A 128 3.26 -8.46 8.66
N ALA A 129 2.52 -7.74 9.48
CA ALA A 129 2.85 -7.52 10.88
C ALA A 129 1.85 -8.22 11.80
N ASP A 130 2.33 -8.60 12.99
CA ASP A 130 1.45 -9.00 14.09
C ASP A 130 0.74 -7.77 14.72
N GLU A 131 -0.15 -8.01 15.68
CA GLU A 131 -0.90 -6.96 16.38
C GLU A 131 0.01 -5.93 17.07
N ALA A 132 1.21 -6.37 17.47
CA ALA A 132 2.25 -5.53 18.07
C ALA A 132 3.07 -4.74 17.04
N GLY A 133 2.74 -4.83 15.74
CA GLY A 133 3.45 -4.14 14.67
C GLY A 133 4.82 -4.75 14.33
N ARG A 134 5.07 -6.01 14.68
CA ARG A 134 6.34 -6.69 14.36
C ARG A 134 6.22 -7.40 13.01
N ALA A 135 7.14 -7.08 12.10
CA ALA A 135 7.24 -7.73 10.79
C ALA A 135 7.42 -9.26 10.93
N LYS A 136 6.66 -10.03 10.15
CA LYS A 136 6.69 -11.50 10.12
C LYS A 136 7.13 -12.05 8.78
N GLN A 137 6.38 -11.74 7.73
CA GLN A 137 6.56 -12.34 6.41
C GLN A 137 6.46 -11.25 5.34
N PRO A 138 7.34 -11.28 4.33
CA PRO A 138 7.23 -10.37 3.19
C PRO A 138 5.93 -10.66 2.44
N ALA A 139 5.25 -9.59 2.04
CA ALA A 139 4.00 -9.63 1.28
C ALA A 139 4.14 -8.94 -0.08
N TYR A 140 4.92 -7.86 -0.13
CA TYR A 140 5.12 -7.10 -1.35
C TYR A 140 6.54 -6.54 -1.44
N GLU A 141 6.99 -6.31 -2.67
CA GLU A 141 8.26 -5.64 -2.99
C GLU A 141 8.00 -4.45 -3.91
N ILE A 142 8.63 -3.34 -3.59
CA ILE A 142 8.51 -2.06 -4.29
C ILE A 142 9.70 -1.95 -5.25
N LYS A 143 9.42 -1.79 -6.55
CA LYS A 143 10.45 -1.60 -7.57
C LYS A 143 10.19 -0.35 -8.38
N LYS A 144 11.26 0.41 -8.59
CA LYS A 144 11.27 1.56 -9.49
C LYS A 144 11.53 1.12 -10.92
#